data_AF-A0A7X7NY52-F1
#
_entry.id   AF-A0A7X7NY52-F1
#
_cell.length_a   1.000
_cell.length_b   1.000
_cell.length_c   1.000
_cell.angle_alpha   90.00
_cell.angle_beta   90.00
_cell.angle_gamma   90.00
#
_symmetry.space_group_name_H-M   'P 1'
#
loop_
_entity.id
_entity.type
_entity.pdbx_description
1 polymer ?
#
loop_
_entity_poly.entity_id
_entity_poly.type
_entity_poly.pdbx_seq_one_letter_code
_entity_poly.pdbx_strand_id
1 'polypeptide(L)' 'DEWKWGDVVYWKFSNGLDHCGIISDRKTKDGRPLVIHNAGRAVEEDCLTRWEITGHYRYP' A
#
# COMPACT_ATOMS: atom_id res chain seq x y z
N ASP A 1 10.86 2.07 10.26
CA ASP A 1 11.72 2.51 9.14
C ASP A 1 11.59 1.69 7.86
N GLU A 2 10.79 0.62 7.85
CA GLU A 2 10.63 -0.28 6.69
C GLU A 2 9.76 0.32 5.57
N TRP A 3 8.72 1.09 5.91
CA TRP A 3 7.83 1.71 4.91
C TRP A 3 8.06 3.22 4.83
N LYS A 4 8.53 3.72 3.69
CA LYS A 4 8.76 5.13 3.42
C LYS A 4 7.73 5.66 2.43
N TRP A 5 7.34 6.92 2.59
CA TRP A 5 6.44 7.56 1.63
C TRP A 5 7.04 7.52 0.23
N GLY A 6 6.20 7.26 -0.77
CA GLY A 6 6.60 7.04 -2.16
C GLY A 6 7.11 5.63 -2.46
N ASP A 7 7.26 4.75 -1.47
CA ASP A 7 7.49 3.33 -1.75
C ASP A 7 6.29 2.71 -2.48
N VAL A 8 6.56 1.77 -3.36
CA VAL A 8 5.56 0.99 -4.09
C VAL A 8 5.37 -0.34 -3.36
N VAL A 9 4.13 -0.67 -3.05
CA VAL A 9 3.74 -1.97 -2.49
C VAL A 9 2.90 -2.73 -3.51
N TYR A 10 3.15 -4.03 -3.62
CA TYR A 10 2.40 -4.96 -4.44
C TYR A 10 1.69 -5.98 -3.57
N TRP A 11 0.49 -6.37 -4.00
CA TRP A 11 -0.33 -7.35 -3.33
C TRP A 11 -0.89 -8.40 -4.30
N LYS A 12 -1.29 -9.53 -3.71
CA LYS A 12 -2.23 -10.48 -4.31
C LYS A 12 -3.60 -10.32 -3.65
N PHE A 13 -4.64 -10.05 -4.44
CA PHE A 13 -6.01 -10.11 -3.95
C PHE A 13 -6.48 -11.55 -3.77
N SER A 14 -7.51 -11.76 -2.95
CA SER A 14 -8.08 -13.08 -2.68
C SER A 14 -8.66 -13.77 -3.92
N ASN A 15 -8.97 -13.01 -4.98
CA ASN A 15 -9.39 -13.53 -6.28
C ASN A 15 -8.22 -13.81 -7.24
N GLY A 16 -6.98 -13.69 -6.77
CA GLY A 16 -5.77 -13.97 -7.54
C GLY A 16 -5.27 -12.83 -8.44
N LEU A 17 -5.99 -11.70 -8.49
CA LEU A 17 -5.52 -10.52 -9.24
C LEU A 17 -4.37 -9.83 -8.51
N ASP A 18 -3.42 -9.32 -9.30
CA ASP A 18 -2.36 -8.47 -8.78
C ASP A 18 -2.90 -7.05 -8.55
N HIS A 19 -2.41 -6.41 -7.49
CA HIS A 19 -2.77 -5.03 -7.16
C HIS A 19 -1.54 -4.28 -6.64
N CYS A 20 -1.54 -2.95 -6.75
CA CYS A 20 -0.45 -2.12 -6.24
C CYS A 20 -0.94 -0.81 -5.62
N GLY A 21 -0.07 -0.19 -4.83
CA GLY A 21 -0.30 1.08 -4.18
C GLY A 21 0.99 1.80 -3.85
N ILE A 22 0.85 3.06 -3.45
CA ILE A 22 1.96 3.92 -3.03
C ILE A 22 1.80 4.26 -1.56
N ILE A 23 2.86 4.03 -0.78
CA ILE A 23 2.91 4.38 0.64
C ILE A 23 2.76 5.89 0.78
N SER A 24 1.78 6.30 1.58
CA SER A 24 1.50 7.72 1.88
C SER A 24 2.49 8.27 2.91
N ASP A 25 2.64 9.59 2.91
CA ASP A 25 3.25 10.35 4.00
C ASP A 25 2.33 10.47 5.23
N ARG A 26 1.02 10.28 5.04
CA ARG A 26 0.03 10.24 6.13
C ARG A 26 0.03 8.89 6.83
N LYS A 27 -0.30 8.93 8.12
CA LYS A 27 -0.31 7.75 9.01
C LYS A 27 -1.61 7.68 9.79
N THR A 28 -1.95 6.46 10.22
CA THR A 28 -2.96 6.23 11.26
C THR A 28 -2.48 6.81 12.60
N LYS A 29 -3.38 6.86 13.60
CA LYS A 29 -3.04 7.31 14.96
C LYS A 29 -1.92 6.48 15.60
N ASP A 30 -1.83 5.20 15.23
CA ASP A 30 -0.84 4.25 15.74
C ASP A 30 0.48 4.27 14.93
N GLY A 31 0.61 5.20 13.97
CA GLY A 31 1.84 5.41 13.21
C GLY A 31 2.03 4.50 11.99
N ARG A 32 1.04 3.67 11.64
CA ARG A 32 1.08 2.86 10.40
C ARG A 32 0.81 3.77 9.19
N PRO A 33 1.60 3.71 8.10
CA PRO A 33 1.34 4.53 6.93
C PRO A 33 0.03 4.14 6.26
N LEU A 34 -0.69 5.14 5.75
CA LEU A 34 -1.79 4.92 4.83
C LEU A 34 -1.23 4.55 3.45
N VAL A 35 -2.08 4.02 2.58
CA VAL A 35 -1.70 3.69 1.20
C VAL A 35 -2.66 4.33 0.22
N ILE A 36 -2.11 4.96 -0.80
CA ILE A 36 -2.86 5.51 -1.94
C ILE A 36 -2.93 4.41 -3.00
N HIS A 37 -4.14 4.02 -3.41
CA HIS A 37 -4.34 2.99 -4.44
C HIS A 37 -5.68 3.20 -5.15
N ASN A 38 -5.90 2.47 -6.25
CA ASN A 38 -7.17 2.50 -6.99
C ASN A 38 -7.64 1.07 -7.31
N ALA A 39 -8.76 0.67 -6.72
CA ALA A 39 -9.45 -0.58 -7.03
C ALA A 39 -10.91 -0.30 -7.42
N GLY A 40 -11.09 0.54 -8.46
CA GLY A 40 -12.39 1.06 -8.93
C GLY A 40 -12.65 2.50 -8.50
N ARG A 41 -11.98 2.98 -7.45
CA ARG A 41 -11.90 4.38 -7.05
C ARG A 41 -10.55 4.65 -6.41
N ALA A 42 -9.94 5.79 -6.74
CA ALA A 42 -8.73 6.25 -6.05
C ALA A 42 -9.07 6.64 -4.60
N VAL A 43 -8.36 6.05 -3.65
CA VAL A 43 -8.54 6.31 -2.22
C VAL A 43 -7.18 6.27 -1.52
N GLU A 44 -7.14 6.91 -0.35
CA GLU A 44 -6.05 6.83 0.61
C GLU A 44 -6.60 6.24 1.90
N GLU A 45 -6.15 5.04 2.29
CA GLU A 45 -6.73 4.33 3.44
C GLU A 45 -5.73 3.41 4.18
N ASP A 46 -6.14 2.95 5.37
CA ASP A 46 -5.43 1.94 6.16
C ASP A 46 -5.68 0.55 5.56
N CYS A 47 -4.88 0.20 4.54
CA CYS A 47 -4.99 -1.08 3.82
C CYS A 47 -3.66 -1.80 3.61
N LEU A 48 -2.54 -1.31 4.14
CA LEU A 48 -1.19 -1.85 3.89
C LEU A 48 -1.11 -3.37 4.08
N THR A 49 -1.72 -3.88 5.15
CA THR A 49 -1.71 -5.30 5.52
C THR A 49 -3.06 -5.98 5.29
N ARG A 50 -3.94 -5.39 4.47
CA ARG A 50 -5.28 -5.95 4.21
C ARG A 50 -5.25 -7.15 3.26
N TRP A 51 -4.23 -7.20 2.39
CA TRP A 51 -4.02 -8.27 1.41
C TRP A 51 -2.61 -8.84 1.52
N GLU A 52 -2.37 -9.99 0.90
CA GLU A 52 -1.05 -10.61 0.85
C GLU A 52 -0.06 -9.67 0.16
N ILE A 53 0.98 -9.23 0.87
CA ILE A 53 2.05 -8.40 0.30
C ILE A 53 2.98 -9.33 -0.48
N THR A 54 3.13 -9.06 -1.78
CA THR A 54 3.98 -9.85 -2.68
C THR A 54 5.25 -9.11 -3.11
N GLY A 55 5.34 -7.81 -2.81
CA GLY A 55 6.52 -7.03 -3.10
C GLY A 55 6.51 -5.65 -2.47
N HIS A 56 7.71 -5.11 -2.23
CA HIS A 56 7.95 -3.77 -1.73
C HIS A 56 9.20 -3.22 -2.42
N TYR A 57 9.04 -2.07 -3.06
CA TYR A 57 10.07 -1.46 -3.90
C TYR A 57 10.15 0.03 -3.67
N ARG A 58 11.34 0.59 -3.88
CA ARG A 58 11.56 2.03 -3.97
C ARG A 58 12.29 2.34 -5.27
N TYR A 59 11.74 3.25 -6.06
CA TYR A 59 12.42 3.74 -7.25
C TYR A 59 13.66 4.55 -6.84
N PRO A 60 14.80 4.48 -7.57
CA PRO A 60 16.01 5.23 -7.27
C PRO A 60 15.81 6.74 -7.13
#